data_AF-A0A4Z2B7B6-F1
#
_entry.id   AF-A0A4Z2B7B6-F1
#
_cell.length_a   1.000
_cell.length_b   1.000
_cell.length_c   1.000
_cell.angle_alpha   90.00
_cell.angle_beta   90.00
_cell.angle_gamma   90.00
#
_symmetry.space_group_name_H-M   'P 1'
#
loop_
_entity.id
_entity.type
_entity.pdbx_description
1 polymer ?
#
loop_
_entity_poly.entity_id
_entity_poly.type
_entity_poly.pdbx_seq_one_letter_code
_entity_poly.pdbx_strand_id
1 'polypeptide(L)'
;MAASSTVGRVLSFCKQFQNSLRISSARNSQQCTSTVIRNQADLYRESSTHFALPFTSSVSQCRTLHTTVSRRGLGDFFDLPENWGETTVKSGAPWTAKQLRTKSSEDLHKLWYVLLKEKNMLLTLQQESKRQRIQMPSPERIRKVERSMFRLETVVKERETALRLLQTGQEKGRPGDWRRNIFGYVYWYRFKEYAIPWYMNKRYKRKKFYTPKFVEPYIRLRIEKYIRGRVRRASLERRKQLKLKEKFPHMKAPAL
;
A
#
# COMPACT_ATOMS: atom_id res chain seq x y z
N MET A 1 62.62 -1.91 4.97
CA MET A 1 62.73 -1.69 6.43
C MET A 1 61.49 -0.94 6.89
N ALA A 2 60.63 -1.64 7.64
CA ALA A 2 59.49 -1.22 8.47
C ALA A 2 58.45 -0.20 7.95
N ALA A 3 57.28 -0.74 7.59
CA ALA A 3 55.98 -0.08 7.66
C ALA A 3 55.40 -0.24 9.09
N SER A 4 54.66 0.75 9.59
CA SER A 4 53.87 0.60 10.83
C SER A 4 52.40 0.90 10.57
N SER A 5 51.61 -0.15 10.69
CA SER A 5 50.17 -0.22 10.70
C SER A 5 49.64 0.05 12.11
N THR A 6 48.57 0.82 12.24
CA THR A 6 47.81 0.91 13.50
C THR A 6 46.40 0.35 13.28
N VAL A 7 46.27 -0.91 13.69
CA VAL A 7 45.01 -1.64 13.86
C VAL A 7 44.61 -1.54 15.32
N GLY A 8 43.32 -1.30 15.57
CA GLY A 8 42.63 -1.78 16.77
C GLY A 8 42.23 -0.72 17.80
N ARG A 9 40.92 -0.49 17.91
CA ARG A 9 40.13 -0.69 19.13
C ARG A 9 38.66 -0.45 18.85
N VAL A 10 37.91 -1.55 18.76
CA VAL A 10 36.45 -1.60 18.81
C VAL A 10 36.10 -2.11 20.22
N LEU A 11 34.98 -1.61 20.76
CA LEU A 11 34.13 -2.12 21.86
C LEU A 11 34.06 -1.28 23.14
N SER A 12 32.84 -1.25 23.69
CA SER A 12 32.27 -0.48 24.82
C SER A 12 31.87 0.96 24.44
N PHE A 13 30.61 1.36 24.41
CA PHE A 13 29.58 1.21 25.43
C PHE A 13 28.17 1.06 24.83
N CYS A 14 27.50 -0.06 25.12
CA CYS A 14 26.06 -0.21 25.00
C CYS A 14 25.54 -0.63 26.38
N LYS A 15 25.07 0.33 27.18
CA LYS A 15 24.37 0.10 28.44
C LYS A 15 23.33 1.21 28.62
N GLN A 16 22.09 0.92 28.25
CA GLN A 16 20.85 1.31 28.95
C GLN A 16 19.66 1.06 28.02
N PHE A 17 18.56 0.60 28.62
CA PHE A 17 17.30 0.14 28.01
C PHE A 17 17.21 -1.35 27.65
N GLN A 18 17.38 -2.20 28.67
CA GLN A 18 16.56 -3.41 28.80
C GLN A 18 15.90 -3.37 30.18
N ASN A 19 14.63 -2.96 30.22
CA ASN A 19 13.70 -3.18 31.32
C ASN A 19 12.29 -2.87 30.83
N SER A 20 11.63 -3.86 30.19
CA SER A 20 10.16 -3.95 30.09
C SER A 20 9.72 -5.18 29.29
N LEU A 21 10.17 -6.38 29.67
CA LEU A 21 9.48 -7.63 29.28
C LEU A 21 9.54 -8.61 30.45
N ARG A 22 8.50 -8.57 31.30
CA ARG A 22 8.23 -9.63 32.28
C ARG A 22 7.55 -10.77 31.51
N ILE A 23 8.33 -11.76 31.10
CA ILE A 23 7.82 -13.01 30.56
C ILE A 23 7.33 -13.83 31.76
N SER A 24 6.02 -13.88 31.97
CA SER A 24 5.40 -14.80 32.91
C SER A 24 5.50 -16.23 32.37
N SER A 25 6.15 -17.11 33.13
CA SER A 25 6.28 -18.54 32.86
C SER A 25 4.92 -19.24 32.90
N ALA A 26 4.70 -20.13 31.93
CA ALA A 26 3.53 -20.97 31.79
C ALA A 26 3.26 -21.79 33.07
N ARG A 27 2.02 -21.75 33.57
CA ARG A 27 1.51 -22.71 34.55
C ARG A 27 0.86 -23.87 33.80
N ASN A 28 1.28 -25.08 34.15
CA ASN A 28 0.70 -26.36 33.74
C ASN A 28 -0.83 -26.34 33.88
N SER A 29 -1.56 -26.57 32.79
CA SER A 29 -2.97 -26.94 32.84
C SER A 29 -3.09 -28.42 33.17
N GLN A 30 -3.47 -28.74 34.40
CA GLN A 30 -3.93 -30.08 34.74
C GLN A 30 -5.28 -30.34 34.06
N GLN A 31 -5.38 -31.54 33.51
CA GLN A 31 -6.57 -32.11 32.90
C GLN A 31 -7.67 -32.24 33.96
N CYS A 32 -8.86 -31.73 33.68
CA CYS A 32 -10.09 -32.11 34.38
C CYS A 32 -11.17 -32.39 33.34
N THR A 33 -11.44 -33.67 33.16
CA THR A 33 -12.65 -34.22 32.54
C THR A 33 -13.78 -34.16 33.57
N SER A 34 -14.90 -33.53 33.25
CA SER A 34 -16.16 -33.80 33.96
C SER A 34 -17.35 -33.69 33.04
N THR A 35 -18.06 -34.81 33.02
CA THR A 35 -19.25 -35.25 32.31
C THR A 35 -20.47 -34.32 32.38
N VAL A 36 -21.22 -34.34 31.28
CA VAL A 36 -22.63 -33.90 31.13
C VAL A 36 -23.56 -34.93 31.78
N ILE A 37 -24.59 -34.46 32.51
CA ILE A 37 -25.97 -35.02 32.67
C ILE A 37 -26.72 -33.95 33.50
N ARG A 38 -27.63 -33.16 32.88
CA ARG A 38 -29.08 -33.37 32.77
C ARG A 38 -29.76 -33.52 34.14
N ASN A 39 -30.56 -32.54 34.54
CA ASN A 39 -31.88 -32.77 35.15
C ASN A 39 -32.73 -31.50 35.15
N GLN A 40 -34.00 -31.70 34.81
CA GLN A 40 -35.11 -30.77 34.72
C GLN A 40 -35.92 -30.81 36.03
N ALA A 41 -36.65 -29.70 36.24
CA ALA A 41 -37.90 -29.54 36.98
C ALA A 41 -37.87 -29.68 38.51
N ASP A 42 -38.32 -28.62 39.21
CA ASP A 42 -39.64 -28.67 39.85
C ASP A 42 -40.18 -27.26 40.20
N LEU A 43 -41.51 -27.15 40.08
CA LEU A 43 -42.34 -25.97 40.32
C LEU A 43 -42.96 -26.02 41.73
N TYR A 44 -43.40 -24.83 42.18
CA TYR A 44 -44.34 -24.51 43.29
C TYR A 44 -43.77 -24.42 44.73
N ARG A 45 -43.79 -23.22 45.33
CA ARG A 45 -44.93 -22.67 46.12
C ARG A 45 -44.49 -21.64 47.18
N GLU A 46 -45.07 -20.43 47.09
CA GLU A 46 -45.52 -19.46 48.14
C GLU A 46 -44.74 -19.32 49.47
N SER A 47 -44.59 -18.19 50.17
CA SER A 47 -44.96 -16.76 50.07
C SER A 47 -44.37 -16.12 51.34
N SER A 48 -43.84 -14.90 51.30
CA SER A 48 -44.05 -13.87 52.35
C SER A 48 -43.26 -12.58 52.06
N THR A 49 -43.92 -11.49 52.40
CA THR A 49 -43.70 -10.07 52.13
C THR A 49 -42.47 -9.49 52.82
N HIS A 50 -41.88 -8.41 52.27
CA HIS A 50 -41.80 -7.08 52.91
C HIS A 50 -40.77 -6.10 52.27
N PHE A 51 -41.29 -4.91 51.93
CA PHE A 51 -40.65 -3.59 51.80
C PHE A 51 -39.73 -3.22 50.62
N ALA A 52 -39.92 -1.98 50.19
CA ALA A 52 -39.58 -1.34 48.93
C ALA A 52 -38.21 -0.64 48.90
N LEU A 53 -37.61 -0.52 47.71
CA LEU A 53 -37.44 0.72 46.92
C LEU A 53 -36.56 0.45 45.68
N PRO A 54 -36.76 1.17 44.55
CA PRO A 54 -36.23 0.77 43.25
C PRO A 54 -34.85 1.38 42.98
N PHE A 55 -33.80 0.56 42.93
CA PHE A 55 -32.56 0.94 42.25
C PHE A 55 -32.61 0.39 40.83
N THR A 56 -33.11 1.20 39.89
CA THR A 56 -32.97 0.93 38.46
C THR A 56 -31.52 1.16 38.06
N SER A 57 -30.63 0.20 38.35
CA SER A 57 -29.43 0.04 37.55
C SER A 57 -29.88 -0.51 36.20
N SER A 58 -30.01 0.38 35.22
CA SER A 58 -29.98 0.02 33.81
C SER A 58 -28.61 -0.60 33.53
N VAL A 59 -28.45 -1.88 33.89
CA VAL A 59 -27.36 -2.72 33.43
C VAL A 59 -27.50 -2.79 31.93
N SER A 60 -26.58 -2.10 31.27
CA SER A 60 -26.30 -2.12 29.85
C SER A 60 -26.76 -3.42 29.22
N GLN A 61 -27.78 -3.36 28.37
CA GLN A 61 -28.00 -4.39 27.38
C GLN A 61 -26.79 -4.34 26.44
N CYS A 62 -25.73 -5.05 26.82
CA CYS A 62 -24.61 -5.36 25.96
C CYS A 62 -25.19 -6.13 24.78
N ARG A 63 -25.46 -5.41 23.70
CA ARG A 63 -25.71 -5.97 22.38
C ARG A 63 -24.59 -6.97 22.13
N THR A 64 -24.91 -8.26 22.17
CA THR A 64 -23.95 -9.32 21.87
C THR A 64 -23.41 -9.08 20.47
N LEU A 65 -22.18 -8.58 20.38
CA LEU A 65 -21.46 -8.47 19.12
C LEU A 65 -21.30 -9.90 18.58
N HIS A 66 -21.99 -10.22 17.49
CA HIS A 66 -21.73 -11.42 16.72
C HIS A 66 -20.29 -11.35 16.17
N THR A 67 -19.35 -11.99 16.85
CA THR A 67 -18.03 -12.28 16.28
C THR A 67 -17.94 -13.76 15.95
N THR A 68 -18.53 -14.20 14.84
CA THR A 68 -18.08 -15.44 14.20
C THR A 68 -16.90 -15.11 13.30
N VAL A 69 -15.80 -14.63 13.89
CA VAL A 69 -14.54 -14.47 13.16
C VAL A 69 -13.93 -15.86 13.04
N SER A 70 -14.36 -16.61 12.03
CA SER A 70 -13.62 -17.79 11.57
C SER A 70 -12.26 -17.31 11.07
N ARG A 71 -11.27 -17.31 11.97
CA ARG A 71 -9.86 -17.12 11.60
C ARG A 71 -9.43 -18.41 10.88
N ARG A 72 -9.56 -18.46 9.55
CA ARG A 72 -8.91 -19.51 8.73
C ARG A 72 -7.38 -19.51 8.88
N GLY A 73 -6.83 -18.58 9.67
CA GLY A 73 -5.45 -18.59 10.13
C GLY A 73 -4.50 -18.47 8.94
N LEU A 74 -3.59 -19.42 8.82
CA LEU A 74 -2.67 -19.50 7.68
C LEU A 74 -3.32 -20.08 6.41
N GLY A 75 -4.53 -20.65 6.51
CA GLY A 75 -5.25 -21.22 5.36
C GLY A 75 -5.57 -20.19 4.28
N ASP A 76 -5.74 -18.92 4.64
CA ASP A 76 -6.02 -17.83 3.69
C ASP A 76 -4.84 -17.52 2.73
N PHE A 77 -3.63 -18.04 3.01
CA PHE A 77 -2.45 -17.88 2.15
C PHE A 77 -2.34 -18.95 1.07
N PHE A 78 -3.21 -19.95 1.08
CA PHE A 78 -3.23 -21.04 0.10
C PHE A 78 -4.56 -21.04 -0.63
N ASP A 79 -4.54 -21.49 -1.89
CA ASP A 79 -5.78 -21.71 -2.65
C ASP A 79 -6.57 -22.88 -2.02
N LEU A 80 -7.84 -23.01 -2.41
CA LEU A 80 -8.68 -24.12 -1.98
C LEU A 80 -7.98 -25.46 -2.27
N PRO A 81 -8.07 -26.45 -1.36
CA PRO A 81 -7.44 -27.76 -1.57
C PRO A 81 -7.82 -28.46 -2.88
N GLU A 82 -9.03 -28.17 -3.38
CA GLU A 82 -9.54 -28.68 -4.66
C GLU A 82 -8.73 -28.19 -5.87
N ASN A 83 -8.12 -27.00 -5.78
CA ASN A 83 -7.38 -26.37 -6.89
C ASN A 83 -5.89 -26.78 -6.91
N TRP A 84 -5.45 -27.66 -6.01
CA TRP A 84 -4.05 -28.05 -5.92
C TRP A 84 -3.64 -29.01 -7.04
N GLY A 85 -2.57 -28.68 -7.76
CA GLY A 85 -2.08 -29.50 -8.88
C GLY A 85 -2.80 -29.25 -10.20
N GLU A 86 -3.85 -28.43 -10.22
CA GLU A 86 -4.50 -28.03 -11.47
C GLU A 86 -3.63 -27.05 -12.27
N THR A 87 -3.53 -27.27 -13.59
CA THR A 87 -2.79 -26.38 -14.50
C THR A 87 -3.52 -25.05 -14.72
N THR A 88 -4.86 -25.08 -14.72
CA THR A 88 -5.71 -23.96 -15.12
C THR A 88 -6.87 -23.74 -14.15
N VAL A 89 -6.75 -22.71 -13.30
CA VAL A 89 -7.82 -22.30 -12.38
C VAL A 89 -8.70 -21.24 -13.04
N LYS A 90 -10.01 -21.52 -13.15
CA LYS A 90 -10.98 -20.59 -13.72
C LYS A 90 -11.06 -19.31 -12.88
N SER A 91 -10.91 -18.15 -13.51
CA SER A 91 -10.95 -16.86 -12.83
C SER A 91 -11.78 -15.83 -13.59
N GLY A 92 -12.55 -15.05 -12.84
CA GLY A 92 -13.42 -14.00 -13.39
C GLY A 92 -12.66 -12.84 -14.03
N ALA A 93 -13.42 -11.84 -14.50
CA ALA A 93 -12.89 -10.59 -15.04
C ALA A 93 -12.39 -9.66 -13.91
N PRO A 94 -11.39 -8.81 -14.16
CA PRO A 94 -10.95 -7.80 -13.19
C PRO A 94 -12.02 -6.72 -13.00
N TRP A 95 -12.07 -6.13 -11.81
CA TRP A 95 -12.98 -5.04 -11.48
C TRP A 95 -12.77 -3.84 -12.42
N THR A 96 -13.86 -3.30 -12.94
CA THR A 96 -13.83 -2.10 -13.81
C THR A 96 -14.08 -0.84 -12.98
N ALA A 97 -13.41 0.27 -13.32
CA ALA A 97 -13.56 1.54 -12.58
C ALA A 97 -15.02 2.01 -12.50
N LYS A 98 -15.81 1.82 -13.56
CA LYS A 98 -17.26 2.12 -13.58
C LYS A 98 -18.02 1.36 -12.47
N GLN A 99 -17.76 0.07 -12.30
CA GLN A 99 -18.39 -0.74 -11.25
C GLN A 99 -17.98 -0.27 -9.85
N LEU A 100 -16.71 0.10 -9.67
CA LEU A 100 -16.18 0.58 -8.40
C LEU A 100 -16.73 1.96 -8.01
N ARG A 101 -17.02 2.83 -8.98
CA ARG A 101 -17.62 4.15 -8.73
C ARG A 101 -19.02 4.08 -8.12
N THR A 102 -19.79 3.04 -8.44
CA THR A 102 -21.15 2.81 -7.89
C THR A 102 -21.13 2.31 -6.44
N LYS A 103 -20.00 1.80 -5.94
CA LYS A 103 -19.92 1.21 -4.59
C LYS A 103 -19.63 2.25 -3.51
N SER A 104 -20.11 1.99 -2.29
CA SER A 104 -19.84 2.83 -1.11
C SER A 104 -18.34 2.80 -0.74
N SER A 105 -17.86 3.82 -0.02
CA SER A 105 -16.45 3.85 0.43
C SER A 105 -16.13 2.73 1.43
N GLU A 106 -17.12 2.30 2.24
CA GLU A 106 -16.97 1.17 3.15
C GLU A 106 -16.80 -0.15 2.39
N ASP A 107 -17.60 -0.39 1.34
CA ASP A 107 -17.49 -1.59 0.51
C ASP A 107 -16.17 -1.62 -0.25
N LEU A 108 -15.69 -0.48 -0.74
CA LEU A 108 -14.36 -0.41 -1.37
C LEU A 108 -13.24 -0.75 -0.38
N HIS A 109 -13.36 -0.33 0.88
CA HIS A 109 -12.40 -0.68 1.92
C HIS A 109 -12.41 -2.18 2.21
N LYS A 110 -13.60 -2.80 2.34
CA LYS A 110 -13.73 -4.26 2.49
C LYS A 110 -13.16 -5.01 1.28
N LEU A 111 -13.50 -4.56 0.07
CA LEU A 111 -13.04 -5.15 -1.18
C LEU A 111 -11.51 -5.09 -1.32
N TRP A 112 -10.88 -4.00 -0.89
CA TRP A 112 -9.42 -3.87 -0.89
C TRP A 112 -8.75 -5.02 -0.13
N TYR A 113 -9.27 -5.38 1.05
CA TYR A 113 -8.72 -6.49 1.84
C TYR A 113 -9.01 -7.85 1.22
N VAL A 114 -10.17 -8.05 0.58
CA VAL A 114 -10.44 -9.28 -0.18
C VAL A 114 -9.41 -9.45 -1.31
N LEU A 115 -9.17 -8.40 -2.10
CA LEU A 115 -8.17 -8.41 -3.16
C LEU A 115 -6.74 -8.56 -2.63
N LEU A 116 -6.43 -7.97 -1.48
CA LEU A 116 -5.12 -8.08 -0.85
C LEU A 116 -4.84 -9.51 -0.39
N LYS A 117 -5.83 -10.20 0.19
CA LYS A 117 -5.69 -11.62 0.58
C LYS A 117 -5.47 -12.51 -0.64
N GLU A 118 -6.26 -12.33 -1.69
CA GLU A 118 -6.06 -13.02 -2.97
C GLU A 118 -4.66 -12.75 -3.53
N LYS A 119 -4.21 -11.49 -3.55
CA LYS A 119 -2.86 -11.14 -4.02
C LYS A 119 -1.78 -11.86 -3.23
N ASN A 120 -1.89 -11.89 -1.90
CA ASN A 120 -0.90 -12.54 -1.04
C ASN A 120 -0.87 -14.05 -1.27
N MET A 121 -2.04 -14.69 -1.41
CA MET A 121 -2.16 -16.12 -1.74
C MET A 121 -1.60 -16.46 -3.12
N LEU A 122 -1.77 -15.59 -4.11
CA LEU A 122 -1.16 -15.79 -5.43
C LEU A 122 0.36 -15.58 -5.42
N LEU A 123 0.88 -14.69 -4.57
CA LEU A 123 2.32 -14.48 -4.43
C LEU A 123 3.01 -15.64 -3.71
N THR A 124 2.37 -16.24 -2.69
CA THR A 124 2.86 -17.48 -2.06
C THR A 124 2.87 -18.62 -3.07
N LEU A 125 1.79 -18.78 -3.85
CA LEU A 125 1.72 -19.77 -4.92
C LEU A 125 2.82 -19.56 -5.97
N GLN A 126 3.01 -18.32 -6.45
CA GLN A 126 4.05 -17.99 -7.41
C GLN A 126 5.45 -18.33 -6.88
N GLN A 127 5.71 -18.04 -5.62
CA GLN A 127 6.99 -18.31 -4.99
C GLN A 127 7.22 -19.82 -4.79
N GLU A 128 6.17 -20.56 -4.42
CA GLU A 128 6.26 -22.01 -4.27
C GLU A 128 6.45 -22.71 -5.62
N SER A 129 5.76 -22.28 -6.69
CA SER A 129 5.98 -22.79 -8.04
C SER A 129 7.43 -22.58 -8.49
N LYS A 130 8.02 -21.42 -8.19
CA LYS A 130 9.45 -21.15 -8.46
C LYS A 130 10.36 -22.09 -7.66
N ARG A 131 10.07 -22.31 -6.37
CA ARG A 131 10.83 -23.23 -5.51
C ARG A 131 10.80 -24.66 -6.05
N GLN A 132 9.63 -25.12 -6.49
CA GLN A 132 9.42 -26.43 -7.09
C GLN A 132 9.90 -26.52 -8.55
N ARG A 133 10.27 -25.38 -9.16
CA ARG A 133 10.66 -25.26 -10.57
C ARG A 133 9.54 -25.66 -11.56
N ILE A 134 8.29 -25.43 -11.16
CA ILE A 134 7.09 -25.69 -11.97
C ILE A 134 6.51 -24.35 -12.42
N GLN A 135 5.78 -24.33 -13.54
CA GLN A 135 5.06 -23.16 -13.98
C GLN A 135 3.86 -22.88 -13.06
N MET A 136 3.68 -21.60 -12.71
CA MET A 136 2.57 -21.19 -11.85
C MET A 136 1.22 -21.46 -12.55
N PRO A 137 0.23 -22.06 -11.86
CA PRO A 137 -1.14 -22.13 -12.36
C PRO A 137 -1.70 -20.73 -12.64
N SER A 138 -2.20 -20.50 -13.85
CA SER A 138 -2.91 -19.28 -14.26
C SER A 138 -2.29 -17.95 -13.77
N PRO A 139 -1.08 -17.56 -14.23
CA PRO A 139 -0.38 -16.35 -13.77
C PRO A 139 -1.13 -15.05 -14.10
N GLU A 140 -2.11 -15.12 -15.01
CA GLU A 140 -3.00 -14.00 -15.35
C GLU A 140 -3.82 -13.50 -14.15
N ARG A 141 -4.12 -14.37 -13.16
CA ARG A 141 -4.86 -13.99 -11.95
C ARG A 141 -4.19 -12.83 -11.21
N ILE A 142 -2.87 -12.88 -11.07
CA ILE A 142 -2.09 -11.81 -10.43
C ILE A 142 -2.33 -10.48 -11.15
N ARG A 143 -2.20 -10.46 -12.48
CA ARG A 143 -2.40 -9.26 -13.29
C ARG A 143 -3.82 -8.71 -13.18
N LYS A 144 -4.83 -9.59 -13.11
CA LYS A 144 -6.23 -9.21 -12.93
C LYS A 144 -6.47 -8.56 -11.56
N VAL A 145 -5.90 -9.12 -10.50
CA VAL A 145 -5.99 -8.58 -9.13
C VAL A 145 -5.27 -7.24 -9.03
N GLU A 146 -4.05 -7.13 -9.53
CA GLU A 146 -3.28 -5.88 -9.54
C GLU A 146 -4.00 -4.76 -10.30
N ARG A 147 -4.56 -5.09 -11.47
CA ARG A 147 -5.37 -4.14 -12.25
C ARG A 147 -6.61 -3.68 -11.47
N SER A 148 -7.25 -4.58 -10.74
CA SER A 148 -8.42 -4.27 -9.91
C SER A 148 -8.03 -3.35 -8.74
N MET A 149 -6.92 -3.65 -8.05
CA MET A 149 -6.39 -2.83 -6.96
C MET A 149 -6.01 -1.42 -7.42
N PHE A 150 -5.31 -1.30 -8.56
CA PHE A 150 -4.93 0.00 -9.12
C PHE A 150 -6.15 0.86 -9.48
N ARG A 151 -7.18 0.24 -10.07
CA ARG A 151 -8.45 0.93 -10.40
C ARG A 151 -9.19 1.37 -9.14
N LEU A 152 -9.18 0.54 -8.09
CA LEU A 152 -9.76 0.89 -6.79
C LEU A 152 -9.06 2.10 -6.18
N GLU A 153 -7.72 2.08 -6.12
CA GLU A 153 -6.92 3.22 -5.63
C GLU A 153 -7.20 4.49 -6.45
N THR A 154 -7.33 4.36 -7.77
CA THR A 154 -7.65 5.47 -8.66
C THR A 154 -9.02 6.07 -8.32
N VAL A 155 -10.07 5.26 -8.15
CA VAL A 155 -11.42 5.74 -7.80
C VAL A 155 -11.44 6.41 -6.43
N VAL A 156 -10.73 5.85 -5.44
CA VAL A 156 -10.63 6.47 -4.11
C VAL A 156 -9.91 7.82 -4.19
N LYS A 157 -8.82 7.89 -4.96
CA LYS A 157 -8.08 9.12 -5.20
C LYS A 157 -8.91 10.16 -5.94
N GLU A 158 -9.68 9.77 -6.96
CA GLU A 158 -10.62 10.65 -7.66
C GLU A 158 -11.61 11.30 -6.67
N ARG A 159 -12.24 10.48 -5.81
CA ARG A 159 -13.18 10.97 -4.77
C ARG A 159 -12.51 11.96 -3.81
N GLU A 160 -11.33 11.61 -3.31
CA GLU A 160 -10.55 12.47 -2.41
C GLU A 160 -10.17 13.79 -3.09
N THR A 161 -9.73 13.74 -4.34
CA THR A 161 -9.36 14.96 -5.09
C THR A 161 -10.55 15.86 -5.35
N ALA A 162 -11.71 15.31 -5.71
CA ALA A 162 -12.93 16.08 -5.93
C ALA A 162 -13.37 16.77 -4.63
N LEU A 163 -13.37 16.04 -3.51
CA LEU A 163 -13.71 16.61 -2.20
C LEU A 163 -12.73 17.73 -1.80
N ARG A 164 -11.43 17.52 -1.98
CA ARG A 164 -10.39 18.51 -1.66
C ARG A 164 -10.54 19.79 -2.50
N LEU A 165 -10.82 19.64 -3.79
CA LEU A 165 -11.03 20.77 -4.69
C LEU A 165 -12.25 21.60 -4.26
N LEU A 166 -13.36 20.94 -3.87
CA LEU A 166 -14.56 21.64 -3.38
C LEU A 166 -14.33 22.36 -2.05
N GLN A 167 -13.56 21.76 -1.13
CA GLN A 167 -13.34 22.32 0.21
C GLN A 167 -12.24 23.40 0.26
N THR A 168 -11.14 23.20 -0.48
CA THR A 168 -9.93 24.04 -0.38
C THR A 168 -9.48 24.67 -1.69
N GLY A 169 -10.00 24.20 -2.84
CA GLY A 169 -9.52 24.60 -4.17
C GLY A 169 -8.13 24.06 -4.53
N GLN A 170 -7.50 23.23 -3.68
CA GLN A 170 -6.13 22.74 -3.91
C GLN A 170 -6.13 21.45 -4.73
N GLU A 171 -5.39 21.45 -5.85
CA GLU A 171 -5.27 20.27 -6.72
C GLU A 171 -4.48 19.12 -6.07
N LYS A 172 -3.39 19.45 -5.37
CA LYS A 172 -2.44 18.46 -4.83
C LYS A 172 -2.70 18.23 -3.35
N GLY A 173 -2.75 16.96 -2.94
CA GLY A 173 -2.95 16.61 -1.52
C GLY A 173 -1.74 16.85 -0.64
N ARG A 174 -0.54 16.81 -1.23
CA ARG A 174 0.69 17.15 -0.52
C ARG A 174 1.23 18.48 -1.02
N PRO A 175 1.46 19.45 -0.12
CA PRO A 175 1.99 20.74 -0.51
C PRO A 175 3.43 20.62 -1.03
N GLY A 176 3.78 21.56 -1.89
CA GLY A 176 5.10 21.64 -2.49
C GLY A 176 5.22 22.90 -3.31
N ASP A 177 6.41 23.11 -3.85
CA ASP A 177 6.74 24.34 -4.57
C ASP A 177 7.82 24.08 -5.61
N TRP A 178 7.83 24.88 -6.68
CA TRP A 178 8.85 24.80 -7.71
C TRP A 178 10.15 25.41 -7.18
N ARG A 179 11.21 24.60 -7.14
CA ARG A 179 12.52 25.03 -6.65
C ARG A 179 13.61 24.73 -7.66
N ARG A 180 14.67 25.53 -7.62
CA ARG A 180 15.89 25.30 -8.40
C ARG A 180 16.90 24.55 -7.55
N ASN A 181 17.52 23.52 -8.11
CA ASN A 181 18.67 22.88 -7.48
C ASN A 181 19.97 23.60 -7.84
N ILE A 182 21.08 23.17 -7.23
CA ILE A 182 22.42 23.74 -7.45
C ILE A 182 22.83 23.65 -8.94
N PHE A 183 22.39 22.61 -9.65
CA PHE A 183 22.71 22.38 -11.06
C PHE A 183 21.75 23.09 -12.04
N GLY A 184 20.86 23.95 -11.55
CA GLY A 184 19.92 24.73 -12.36
C GLY A 184 18.75 23.95 -12.94
N TYR A 185 18.42 22.78 -12.40
CA TYR A 185 17.15 22.11 -12.71
C TYR A 185 16.03 22.67 -11.85
N VAL A 186 14.91 22.98 -12.50
CA VAL A 186 13.64 23.30 -11.83
C VAL A 186 12.92 22.00 -11.54
N TYR A 187 12.56 21.76 -10.29
CA TYR A 187 11.86 20.56 -9.88
C TYR A 187 10.81 20.89 -8.82
N TRP A 188 9.76 20.07 -8.76
CA TRP A 188 8.72 20.18 -7.75
C TRP A 188 9.23 19.64 -6.41
N TYR A 189 9.53 20.53 -5.47
CA TYR A 189 9.97 20.16 -4.13
C TYR A 189 8.75 19.86 -3.25
N ARG A 190 8.57 18.58 -2.90
CA ARG A 190 7.50 18.14 -1.99
C ARG A 190 7.89 18.47 -0.55
N PHE A 191 7.05 19.22 0.16
CA PHE A 191 7.31 19.57 1.55
C PHE A 191 7.25 18.34 2.45
N LYS A 192 8.04 18.38 3.52
CA LYS A 192 8.05 17.36 4.58
C LYS A 192 7.50 18.00 5.83
N GLU A 193 6.77 17.22 6.60
CA GLU A 193 6.30 17.62 7.91
C GLU A 193 7.48 17.66 8.89
N TYR A 194 7.54 18.71 9.69
CA TYR A 194 8.54 18.94 10.72
C TYR A 194 7.85 19.52 11.95
N ALA A 195 8.31 19.14 13.15
CA ALA A 195 7.78 19.68 14.40
C ALA A 195 8.20 21.14 14.67
N ILE A 196 9.32 21.58 14.07
CA ILE A 196 9.93 22.90 14.31
C ILE A 196 9.95 23.69 12.99
N PRO A 197 9.76 25.03 13.02
CA PRO A 197 9.91 25.88 11.84
C PRO A 197 11.25 25.70 11.10
N TRP A 198 11.21 25.95 9.79
CA TRP A 198 12.32 25.66 8.87
C TRP A 198 13.62 26.43 9.19
N TYR A 199 13.51 27.64 9.74
CA TYR A 199 14.65 28.50 10.09
C TYR A 199 15.39 28.07 11.36
N MET A 200 14.77 27.23 12.20
CA MET A 200 15.43 26.59 13.34
C MET A 200 16.00 25.21 12.96
N ASN A 201 15.45 24.59 11.93
CA ASN A 201 15.86 23.26 11.48
C ASN A 201 17.22 23.29 10.77
N LYS A 202 18.28 22.94 11.51
CA LYS A 202 19.67 22.86 11.00
C LYS A 202 19.79 21.98 9.74
N ARG A 203 19.04 20.87 9.65
CA ARG A 203 19.08 19.98 8.48
C ARG A 203 18.43 20.63 7.25
N TYR A 204 17.33 21.36 7.43
CA TYR A 204 16.69 22.09 6.35
C TYR A 204 17.59 23.23 5.83
N LYS A 205 18.19 24.03 6.73
CA LYS A 205 19.07 25.15 6.35
C LYS A 205 20.30 24.75 5.53
N ARG A 206 20.77 23.51 5.67
CA ARG A 206 21.89 22.98 4.86
C ARG A 206 21.51 22.76 3.39
N LYS A 207 20.23 22.68 3.06
CA LYS A 207 19.76 22.51 1.69
C LYS A 207 19.90 23.80 0.89
N LYS A 208 20.44 23.70 -0.31
CA LYS A 208 20.60 24.83 -1.24
C LYS A 208 19.49 24.79 -2.28
N PHE A 209 18.66 25.83 -2.30
CA PHE A 209 17.56 26.02 -3.26
C PHE A 209 17.84 27.18 -4.23
N TYR A 210 19.11 27.34 -4.62
CA TYR A 210 19.55 28.35 -5.57
C TYR A 210 20.57 27.74 -6.53
N THR A 211 20.70 28.36 -7.69
CA THR A 211 21.67 28.00 -8.71
C THR A 211 22.82 29.00 -8.68
N PRO A 212 24.08 28.58 -8.47
CA PRO A 212 25.24 29.46 -8.60
C PRO A 212 25.43 29.96 -10.05
N LYS A 213 25.96 31.19 -10.22
CA LYS A 213 26.17 31.80 -11.54
C LYS A 213 27.09 31.00 -12.46
N PHE A 214 28.14 30.37 -11.93
CA PHE A 214 29.08 29.58 -12.73
C PHE A 214 28.43 28.35 -13.41
N VAL A 215 27.21 27.98 -13.02
CA VAL A 215 26.47 26.87 -13.62
C VAL A 215 25.76 27.30 -14.93
N GLU A 216 25.57 28.61 -15.15
CA GLU A 216 24.85 29.16 -16.31
C GLU A 216 25.38 28.68 -17.68
N PRO A 217 26.72 28.63 -17.95
CA PRO A 217 27.23 28.11 -19.21
C PRO A 217 26.82 26.65 -19.46
N TYR A 218 26.79 25.82 -18.41
CA TYR A 218 26.38 24.42 -18.53
C TYR A 218 24.87 24.27 -18.76
N ILE A 219 24.06 25.18 -18.20
CA ILE A 219 22.62 25.23 -18.48
C ILE A 219 22.38 25.54 -19.96
N ARG A 220 23.12 26.51 -20.53
CA ARG A 220 23.07 26.84 -21.95
C ARG A 220 23.43 25.63 -22.82
N LEU A 221 24.57 24.98 -22.56
CA LEU A 221 24.99 23.79 -23.32
C LEU A 221 23.96 22.65 -23.26
N ARG A 222 23.33 22.47 -22.10
CA ARG A 222 22.25 21.48 -21.92
C ARG A 222 21.02 21.81 -22.78
N ILE A 223 20.61 23.08 -22.82
CA ILE A 223 19.50 23.54 -23.67
C ILE A 223 19.83 23.36 -25.15
N GLU A 224 21.03 23.76 -25.58
CA GLU A 224 21.49 23.57 -26.96
C GLU A 224 21.49 22.09 -27.36
N LYS A 225 22.00 21.21 -26.49
CA LYS A 225 21.97 19.76 -26.71
C LYS A 225 20.54 19.23 -26.87
N TYR A 226 19.60 19.70 -26.03
CA TYR A 226 18.18 19.32 -26.12
C TYR A 226 17.58 19.77 -27.46
N ILE A 227 17.82 21.02 -27.88
CA ILE A 227 17.33 21.58 -29.14
C ILE A 227 17.90 20.80 -30.32
N ARG A 228 19.21 20.56 -30.36
CA ARG A 228 19.87 19.74 -31.41
C ARG A 228 19.28 18.33 -31.46
N GLY A 229 19.02 17.71 -30.30
CA GLY A 229 18.36 16.40 -30.22
C GLY A 229 16.92 16.41 -30.73
N ARG A 230 16.15 17.47 -30.44
CA ARG A 230 14.79 17.66 -30.95
C ARG A 230 14.76 17.81 -32.47
N VAL A 231 15.65 18.64 -33.03
CA VAL A 231 15.79 18.85 -34.47
C VAL A 231 16.15 17.54 -35.19
N ARG A 232 17.14 16.79 -34.67
CA ARG A 232 17.52 15.49 -35.25
C ARG A 232 16.36 14.49 -35.29
N ARG A 233 15.57 14.39 -34.21
CA ARG A 233 14.39 13.52 -34.16
C ARG A 233 13.33 13.93 -35.19
N ALA A 234 13.02 15.22 -35.29
CA ALA A 234 12.07 15.73 -36.27
C ALA A 234 12.52 15.49 -37.71
N SER A 235 13.82 15.65 -38.01
CA SER A 235 14.38 15.34 -39.32
C SER A 235 14.31 13.84 -39.65
N LEU A 236 14.58 12.98 -38.67
CA LEU A 236 14.44 11.52 -38.82
C LEU A 236 12.99 11.15 -39.11
N GLU A 237 12.04 11.71 -38.35
CA GLU A 237 10.61 11.46 -38.53
C GLU A 237 10.13 11.90 -39.92
N ARG A 238 10.52 13.09 -40.39
CA ARG A 238 10.24 13.54 -41.75
C ARG A 238 10.80 12.58 -42.81
N ARG A 239 12.06 12.16 -42.66
CA ARG A 239 12.67 11.16 -43.57
C ARG A 239 11.92 9.82 -43.54
N LYS A 240 11.47 9.37 -42.36
CA LYS A 240 10.68 8.15 -42.21
C LYS A 240 9.32 8.28 -42.90
N GLN A 241 8.65 9.42 -42.76
CA GLN A 241 7.39 9.71 -43.43
C GLN A 241 7.54 9.76 -44.95
N LEU A 242 8.61 10.39 -45.47
CA LEU A 242 8.90 10.40 -46.91
C LEU A 242 9.06 8.98 -47.46
N LYS A 243 9.90 8.16 -46.81
CA LYS A 243 10.08 6.75 -47.17
C LYS A 243 8.79 5.93 -47.08
N LEU A 244 7.90 6.25 -46.14
CA LEU A 244 6.60 5.59 -46.03
C LEU A 244 5.66 6.01 -47.17
N LYS A 245 5.65 7.28 -47.57
CA LYS A 245 4.88 7.77 -48.72
C LYS A 245 5.37 7.18 -50.04
N GLU A 246 6.68 7.03 -50.21
CA GLU A 246 7.28 6.35 -51.37
C GLU A 246 6.81 4.89 -51.47
N LYS A 247 6.82 4.15 -50.33
CA LYS A 247 6.40 2.74 -50.30
C LYS A 247 4.89 2.55 -50.38
N PHE A 248 4.12 3.47 -49.81
CA PHE A 248 2.67 3.40 -49.70
C PHE A 248 2.04 4.71 -50.19
N PRO A 249 1.99 4.93 -51.52
CA PRO A 249 1.54 6.20 -52.11
C PRO A 249 0.06 6.50 -51.86
N HIS A 250 -0.78 5.46 -51.72
CA HIS A 250 -2.20 5.62 -51.40
C HIS A 250 -2.49 5.87 -49.91
N MET A 251 -1.46 5.90 -49.05
CA MET A 251 -1.63 6.15 -47.62
C MET A 251 -1.97 7.62 -47.38
N LYS A 252 -3.19 7.89 -46.88
CA LYS A 252 -3.57 9.23 -46.42
C LYS A 252 -2.60 9.66 -45.31
N ALA A 253 -1.91 10.77 -45.52
CA ALA A 253 -1.00 11.30 -44.50
C ALA A 253 -1.79 11.62 -43.22
N PRO A 254 -1.32 11.23 -42.03
CA PRO A 254 -1.92 11.70 -40.79
C PRO A 254 -1.76 13.23 -40.76
N ALA A 255 -2.87 13.94 -40.57
CA ALA A 255 -2.86 15.39 -40.40
C ALA A 255 -1.93 15.73 -39.22
N LEU A 256 -0.95 16.59 -39.47
CA LEU A 256 -0.02 17.13 -38.48
C LEU A 256 -0.70 18.20 -37.63
#